data_AF-A0A1I7RVS1-F1
#
_entry.id   AF-A0A1I7RVS1-F1
#
_cell.length_a   1.000
_cell.length_b   1.000
_cell.length_c   1.000
_cell.angle_alpha   90.00
_cell.angle_beta   90.00
_cell.angle_gamma   90.00
#
_symmetry.space_group_name_H-M   'P 1'
#
loop_
_entity.id
_entity.type
_entity.pdbx_description
1 polymer ?
#
loop_
_entity_poly.entity_id
_entity_poly.type
_entity_poly.pdbx_seq_one_letter_code
_entity_poly.pdbx_strand_id
1 'polypeptide(L)'
;MRSLIWSLGFFGLFILTSAKVTQWHFQGQVRCEHEKSLEGKRKILFKVVQEHALYSNLVCLNHTIDSSGMFNVSCNATANDNAVIYFYHACDGICRLYYNDRSDKIRIDWNDIVLGKYDIRRDDAECSAEIYEE
;
A
#
# COMPACT_ATOMS: atom_id res chain seq x y z
N MET A 1 -64.98 -14.59 -20.80
CA MET A 1 -63.84 -15.10 -21.60
C MET A 1 -63.02 -13.88 -22.02
N ARG A 2 -62.10 -13.38 -21.17
CA ARG A 2 -60.65 -13.72 -21.08
C ARG A 2 -59.94 -13.71 -22.44
N SER A 3 -59.33 -12.57 -22.77
CA SER A 3 -58.27 -12.37 -23.77
C SER A 3 -57.84 -10.90 -23.63
N LEU A 4 -56.59 -10.44 -23.58
CA LEU A 4 -55.26 -11.03 -23.63
C LEU A 4 -54.42 -10.33 -22.54
N ILE A 5 -53.64 -11.09 -21.79
CA ILE A 5 -52.66 -10.56 -20.84
C ILE A 5 -51.40 -10.19 -21.64
N TRP A 6 -50.99 -8.94 -21.45
CA TRP A 6 -49.74 -8.37 -21.92
C TRP A 6 -48.55 -9.13 -21.33
N SER A 7 -47.63 -9.59 -22.16
CA SER A 7 -46.30 -9.99 -21.72
C SER A 7 -45.25 -9.34 -22.61
N LEU A 8 -45.01 -8.06 -22.32
CA LEU A 8 -43.74 -7.40 -22.62
C LEU A 8 -42.65 -8.19 -21.90
N GLY A 9 -41.97 -9.07 -22.64
CA GLY A 9 -40.75 -9.74 -22.20
C GLY A 9 -39.65 -8.70 -22.01
N PHE A 10 -39.62 -8.11 -20.82
CA PHE A 10 -38.50 -7.29 -20.37
C PHE A 10 -37.30 -8.23 -20.24
N PHE A 11 -36.45 -8.22 -21.26
CA PHE A 11 -35.09 -8.75 -21.22
C PHE A 11 -34.35 -8.02 -20.09
N GLY A 12 -34.41 -8.59 -18.88
CA GLY A 12 -33.57 -8.19 -17.76
C GLY A 12 -32.14 -8.60 -18.03
N LEU A 13 -31.45 -7.85 -18.89
CA LEU A 13 -30.01 -7.94 -19.06
C LEU A 13 -29.37 -7.42 -17.76
N PHE A 14 -29.20 -8.30 -16.78
CA PHE A 14 -28.32 -8.06 -15.65
C PHE A 14 -26.89 -7.96 -16.18
N ILE A 15 -26.47 -6.75 -16.53
CA ILE A 15 -25.05 -6.47 -16.78
C ILE A 15 -24.37 -6.56 -15.42
N LEU A 16 -23.85 -7.76 -15.11
CA LEU A 16 -22.87 -7.94 -14.04
C LEU A 16 -21.61 -7.21 -14.48
N THR A 17 -21.49 -5.94 -14.12
CA THR A 17 -20.24 -5.20 -14.26
C THR A 17 -19.26 -5.81 -13.26
N SER A 18 -18.44 -6.76 -13.71
CA SER A 18 -17.32 -7.25 -12.91
C SER A 18 -16.41 -6.08 -12.56
N ALA A 19 -16.25 -5.80 -11.26
CA ALA A 19 -15.31 -4.80 -10.80
C ALA A 19 -13.91 -5.16 -11.33
N LYS A 20 -13.29 -4.25 -12.07
CA LYS A 20 -11.97 -4.47 -12.64
C LYS A 20 -10.93 -4.38 -11.52
N VAL A 21 -10.35 -5.52 -11.16
CA VAL A 21 -9.24 -5.62 -10.21
C VAL A 21 -7.92 -5.43 -10.96
N THR A 22 -7.03 -4.61 -10.42
CA THR A 22 -5.67 -4.38 -10.91
C THR A 22 -4.70 -4.82 -9.83
N GLN A 23 -3.69 -5.62 -10.19
CA GLN A 23 -2.65 -6.01 -9.24
C GLN A 23 -1.54 -4.96 -9.24
N TRP A 24 -1.26 -4.37 -8.09
CA TRP A 24 -0.12 -3.47 -7.90
C TRP A 24 1.07 -4.25 -7.37
N HIS A 25 2.25 -3.98 -7.95
CA HIS A 25 3.49 -4.64 -7.63
C HIS A 25 4.55 -3.62 -7.20
N PHE A 26 5.14 -3.86 -6.03
CA PHE A 26 6.10 -2.98 -5.40
C PHE A 26 7.38 -3.76 -5.14
N GLN A 27 8.48 -3.27 -5.72
CA GLN A 27 9.80 -3.80 -5.46
C GLN A 27 10.78 -2.67 -5.18
N GLY A 28 11.78 -2.92 -4.34
CA GLY A 28 12.83 -1.96 -4.08
C GLY A 28 13.64 -2.30 -2.85
N GLN A 29 14.43 -1.30 -2.44
CA GLN A 29 15.25 -1.34 -1.24
C GLN A 29 14.99 -0.10 -0.40
N VAL A 30 14.99 -0.26 0.93
CA VAL A 30 15.04 0.83 1.89
C VAL A 30 16.32 0.75 2.72
N ARG A 31 16.83 1.90 3.14
CA ARG A 31 17.91 1.98 4.12
C ARG A 31 17.76 3.21 5.01
N CYS A 32 18.34 3.14 6.20
CA CYS A 32 18.48 4.31 7.05
C CYS A 32 19.61 5.23 6.55
N GLU A 33 19.44 6.54 6.70
CA GLU A 33 20.45 7.54 6.38
C GLU A 33 21.76 7.24 7.13
N HIS A 34 22.88 7.28 6.41
CA HIS A 34 24.24 6.95 6.90
C HIS A 34 24.49 5.49 7.32
N GLU A 35 23.50 4.61 7.18
CA GLU A 35 23.64 3.19 7.52
C GLU A 35 23.79 2.33 6.26
N LYS A 36 24.49 1.21 6.41
CA LYS A 36 24.66 0.20 5.35
C LYS A 36 23.73 -1.01 5.52
N SER A 37 23.18 -1.19 6.72
CA SER A 37 22.33 -2.31 7.12
C SER A 37 21.21 -1.81 8.03
N LEU A 38 20.12 -2.58 8.10
CA LEU A 38 19.05 -2.37 9.08
C LEU A 38 19.25 -3.21 10.35
N GLU A 39 20.28 -4.05 10.43
CA GLU A 39 20.62 -4.81 11.64
C GLU A 39 20.68 -3.90 12.88
N GLY A 40 20.09 -4.36 13.98
CA GLY A 40 19.99 -3.58 15.21
C GLY A 40 19.03 -2.38 15.17
N LYS A 41 18.34 -2.14 14.04
CA LYS A 41 17.30 -1.11 13.92
C LYS A 41 15.92 -1.70 14.20
N ARG A 42 14.96 -0.83 14.53
CA ARG A 42 13.55 -1.23 14.59
C ARG A 42 13.06 -1.62 13.20
N LYS A 43 12.22 -2.63 13.12
CA LYS A 43 11.67 -3.13 11.86
C LYS A 43 10.86 -2.04 11.16
N ILE A 44 11.05 -1.94 9.85
CA ILE A 44 10.36 -0.94 9.02
C ILE A 44 9.01 -1.52 8.58
N LEU A 45 7.93 -0.76 8.84
CA LEU A 45 6.60 -1.11 8.37
C LEU A 45 6.32 -0.41 7.04
N PHE A 46 6.12 -1.19 6.00
CA PHE A 46 5.69 -0.76 4.69
C PHE A 46 4.19 -0.97 4.52
N LYS A 47 3.46 0.13 4.33
CA LYS A 47 2.01 0.12 4.14
C LYS A 47 1.64 0.78 2.83
N VAL A 48 0.72 0.17 2.09
CA VAL A 48 0.10 0.75 0.89
C VAL A 48 -1.37 0.96 1.17
N VAL A 49 -1.81 2.19 1.01
CA VAL A 49 -3.22 2.59 1.12
C VAL A 49 -3.71 2.94 -0.27
N GLN A 50 -4.85 2.35 -0.60
CA GLN A 50 -5.63 2.69 -1.77
C GLN A 50 -6.53 3.87 -1.41
N GLU A 51 -6.25 5.02 -2.00
CA GLU A 51 -7.08 6.21 -1.83
C GLU A 51 -8.09 6.30 -2.95
N HIS A 52 -9.35 6.50 -2.57
CA HIS A 52 -10.48 6.65 -3.47
C HIS A 52 -11.19 7.97 -3.16
N ALA A 53 -11.56 8.74 -4.18
CA ALA A 53 -12.18 10.06 -3.99
C ALA A 53 -13.57 9.99 -3.30
N LEU A 54 -14.30 8.88 -3.51
CA LEU A 54 -15.68 8.68 -3.04
C LEU A 54 -15.85 7.66 -1.91
N TYR A 55 -14.80 6.93 -1.52
CA TYR A 55 -14.90 5.86 -0.53
C TYR A 55 -13.81 5.97 0.52
N SER A 56 -14.00 5.29 1.64
CA SER A 56 -12.98 5.19 2.68
C SER A 56 -11.69 4.58 2.12
N ASN A 57 -10.56 5.17 2.52
CA ASN A 57 -9.24 4.64 2.23
C ASN A 57 -9.11 3.19 2.69
N LEU A 58 -8.65 2.31 1.80
CA LEU A 58 -8.50 0.88 2.07
C LEU A 58 -7.02 0.53 2.20
N VAL A 59 -6.65 -0.20 3.25
CA VAL A 59 -5.29 -0.74 3.36
C VAL A 59 -5.15 -1.92 2.40
N CYS A 60 -4.36 -1.73 1.35
CA CYS A 60 -4.09 -2.75 0.33
C CYS A 60 -2.98 -3.70 0.77
N LEU A 61 -1.94 -3.15 1.40
CA LEU A 61 -0.78 -3.89 1.88
C LEU A 61 -0.34 -3.39 3.25
N ASN A 62 0.04 -4.31 4.12
CA ASN A 62 0.77 -4.05 5.35
C ASN A 62 1.86 -5.10 5.50
N HIS A 63 3.12 -4.71 5.38
CA HIS A 63 4.26 -5.60 5.27
C HIS A 63 5.43 -5.08 6.09
N THR A 64 6.09 -5.95 6.83
CA THR A 64 7.33 -5.61 7.53
C THR A 64 8.50 -5.98 6.64
N ILE A 65 9.34 -5.00 6.30
CA ILE A 65 10.54 -5.23 5.49
C ILE A 65 11.53 -6.06 6.30
N ASP A 66 12.34 -6.89 5.67
CA ASP A 66 13.40 -7.66 6.35
C ASP A 66 14.66 -6.81 6.63
N SER A 67 15.66 -7.41 7.28
CA SER A 67 16.91 -6.72 7.68
C SER A 67 17.78 -6.32 6.49
N SER A 68 17.58 -6.91 5.31
CA SER A 68 18.28 -6.51 4.09
C SER A 68 17.75 -5.20 3.51
N GLY A 69 16.57 -4.76 3.96
CA GLY A 69 15.87 -3.60 3.44
C GLY A 69 15.18 -3.86 2.10
N MET A 70 15.29 -5.07 1.55
CA MET A 70 14.66 -5.43 0.29
C MET A 70 13.19 -5.76 0.49
N PHE A 71 12.36 -5.39 -0.47
CA PHE A 71 10.97 -5.81 -0.51
C PHE A 71 10.54 -6.14 -1.94
N ASN A 72 9.69 -7.14 -2.07
CA ASN A 72 9.06 -7.52 -3.32
C ASN A 72 7.67 -8.09 -3.01
N VAL A 73 6.66 -7.24 -3.14
CA VAL A 73 5.31 -7.46 -2.62
C VAL A 73 4.27 -6.99 -3.61
N SER A 74 3.07 -7.53 -3.51
CA SER A 74 1.95 -7.12 -4.36
C SER A 74 0.65 -7.11 -3.58
N CYS A 75 -0.30 -6.30 -4.03
CA CYS A 75 -1.66 -6.30 -3.53
C CYS A 75 -2.65 -6.05 -4.67
N ASN A 76 -3.89 -6.47 -4.48
CA ASN A 76 -4.96 -6.27 -5.46
C ASN A 76 -5.73 -4.99 -5.10
N ALA A 77 -5.87 -4.08 -6.05
CA ALA A 77 -6.60 -2.83 -5.92
C ALA A 77 -7.71 -2.73 -6.98
N THR A 78 -8.67 -1.85 -6.78
CA THR A 78 -9.68 -1.54 -7.82
C THR A 78 -9.09 -0.58 -8.85
N ALA A 79 -9.52 -0.75 -10.12
CA ALA A 79 -9.07 0.12 -11.21
C ALA A 79 -9.51 1.58 -10.96
N ASN A 80 -8.59 2.53 -11.18
CA ASN A 80 -8.72 3.99 -11.03
C ASN A 80 -8.39 4.60 -9.66
N ASP A 81 -7.83 3.82 -8.73
CA ASP A 81 -7.42 4.34 -7.42
C ASP A 81 -5.96 4.75 -7.36
N ASN A 82 -5.65 5.65 -6.43
CA ASN A 82 -4.29 6.10 -6.17
C ASN A 82 -3.64 5.23 -5.09
N ALA A 83 -2.36 4.92 -5.27
CA ALA A 83 -1.57 4.24 -4.25
C ALA A 83 -0.80 5.28 -3.44
N VAL A 84 -1.15 5.41 -2.16
CA VAL A 84 -0.30 6.14 -1.21
C VAL A 84 0.53 5.15 -0.43
N ILE A 85 1.84 5.33 -0.52
CA ILE A 85 2.83 4.46 0.09
C ILE A 85 3.39 5.13 1.33
N TYR A 86 3.47 4.34 2.41
CA TYR A 86 3.94 4.75 3.71
C TYR A 86 5.04 3.81 4.19
N PHE A 87 6.14 4.37 4.67
CA PHE A 87 7.19 3.66 5.37
C PHE A 87 7.31 4.24 6.79
N TYR A 88 6.92 3.46 7.78
CA TYR A 88 7.12 3.81 9.19
C TYR A 88 8.44 3.22 9.66
N HIS A 89 9.27 4.06 10.27
CA HIS A 89 10.63 3.68 10.67
C HIS A 89 11.06 4.44 11.92
N ALA A 90 12.08 3.90 12.60
CA ALA A 90 12.74 4.57 13.70
C ALA A 90 14.27 4.51 13.55
N CYS A 91 14.75 4.94 12.38
CA CYS A 91 16.17 4.90 12.01
C CYS A 91 17.08 5.68 12.99
N ASP A 92 16.57 6.78 13.53
CA ASP A 92 17.22 7.64 14.53
C ASP A 92 16.66 7.44 15.95
N GLY A 93 15.93 6.34 16.17
CA GLY A 93 15.27 6.02 17.44
C GLY A 93 13.93 6.74 17.67
N ILE A 94 13.52 7.66 16.78
CA ILE A 94 12.24 8.37 16.84
C ILE A 94 11.32 7.80 15.76
N CYS A 95 10.05 7.53 16.09
CA CYS A 95 9.11 7.08 15.08
C CYS A 95 8.82 8.15 14.02
N ARG A 96 8.98 7.78 12.75
CA ARG A 96 8.86 8.65 11.59
C ARG A 96 8.15 7.97 10.43
N LEU A 97 7.65 8.80 9.53
CA LEU A 97 6.90 8.42 8.34
C LEU A 97 7.50 9.10 7.11
N TYR A 98 8.02 8.29 6.21
CA TYR A 98 8.23 8.66 4.81
C TYR A 98 6.99 8.26 4.01
N TYR A 99 6.52 9.12 3.11
CA TYR A 99 5.41 8.77 2.23
C TYR A 99 5.63 9.28 0.80
N ASN A 100 5.01 8.57 -0.14
CA ASN A 100 5.06 8.90 -1.56
C ASN A 100 3.69 8.61 -2.17
N ASP A 101 3.08 9.64 -2.79
CA ASP A 101 1.85 9.49 -3.55
C ASP A 101 2.19 9.06 -4.98
N ARG A 102 1.76 7.85 -5.35
CA ARG A 102 1.98 7.25 -6.67
C ARG A 102 0.62 6.90 -7.27
N SER A 103 0.05 7.86 -7.97
CA SER A 103 -1.34 7.83 -8.43
C SER A 103 -1.62 6.93 -9.64
N ASP A 104 -0.62 6.33 -10.31
CA ASP A 104 -0.87 5.76 -11.65
C ASP A 104 -0.07 4.51 -12.05
N LYS A 105 0.83 3.98 -11.20
CA LYS A 105 1.72 2.89 -11.61
C LYS A 105 1.33 1.53 -11.03
N ILE A 106 0.99 0.62 -11.94
CA ILE A 106 0.75 -0.81 -11.66
C ILE A 106 2.02 -1.49 -11.13
N ARG A 107 3.20 -1.01 -11.55
CA ARG A 107 4.50 -1.50 -11.09
C ARG A 107 5.35 -0.33 -10.63
N ILE A 108 5.81 -0.39 -9.40
CA ILE A 108 6.70 0.61 -8.81
C ILE A 108 8.00 -0.09 -8.44
N ASP A 109 9.07 0.42 -9.02
CA ASP A 109 10.44 -0.01 -8.77
C ASP A 109 11.20 1.17 -8.14
N TRP A 110 11.66 0.99 -6.92
CA TRP A 110 12.43 1.99 -6.20
C TRP A 110 13.90 1.61 -6.13
N ASN A 111 14.70 2.44 -6.80
CA ASN A 111 16.14 2.46 -6.62
C ASN A 111 16.45 3.21 -5.30
N ASP A 112 16.49 2.47 -4.20
CA ASP A 112 17.04 2.89 -2.91
C ASP A 112 16.31 4.07 -2.23
N ILE A 113 15.33 3.74 -1.37
CA ILE A 113 14.66 4.71 -0.50
C ILE A 113 15.52 4.96 0.74
N VAL A 114 15.96 6.20 0.92
CA VAL A 114 16.74 6.62 2.08
C VAL A 114 15.82 7.26 3.11
N LEU A 115 15.67 6.61 4.25
CA LEU A 115 14.85 7.05 5.38
C LEU A 115 15.72 7.84 6.35
N GLY A 116 15.29 9.03 6.75
CA GLY A 116 16.13 9.99 7.44
C GLY A 116 15.44 10.80 8.52
N LYS A 117 16.20 11.69 9.15
CA LYS A 117 15.74 12.51 10.28
C LYS A 117 14.77 13.63 9.89
N TYR A 118 14.56 13.86 8.60
CA TYR A 118 13.65 14.88 8.09
C TYR A 118 12.28 14.32 7.69
N ASP A 119 12.09 13.01 7.81
CA ASP A 119 10.79 12.37 7.65
C ASP A 119 9.82 12.77 8.77
N ILE A 120 8.52 12.66 8.51
CA ILE A 120 7.46 13.19 9.36
C ILE A 120 7.46 12.44 10.70
N ARG A 121 7.65 13.16 11.81
CA ARG A 121 7.56 12.56 13.14
C ARG A 121 6.13 12.06 13.43
N ARG A 122 6.02 10.86 14.00
CA ARG A 122 4.77 10.21 14.40
C ARG A 122 4.80 9.83 15.88
N ASP A 123 3.66 9.33 16.36
CA ASP A 123 3.61 8.68 17.67
C ASP A 123 4.43 7.38 17.63
N ASP A 124 5.15 7.08 18.71
CA ASP A 124 5.99 5.88 18.79
C ASP A 124 5.20 4.58 18.63
N ALA A 125 3.90 4.57 18.95
CA ALA A 125 3.02 3.42 18.77
C ALA A 125 2.73 3.07 17.30
N GLU A 126 3.03 3.97 16.36
CA GLU A 126 2.83 3.71 14.91
C GLU A 126 4.01 2.97 14.28
N CYS A 127 5.17 2.95 14.94
CA CYS A 127 6.33 2.19 14.48
C CYS A 127 6.40 0.82 15.14
N SER A 128 7.02 -0.14 14.46
CA SER A 128 7.27 -1.46 15.06
C SER A 128 8.18 -1.32 16.28
N ALA A 129 7.83 -1.99 17.37
CA ALA A 129 8.69 -2.14 18.53
C ALA A 129 9.76 -3.22 18.35
N GLU A 130 9.60 -4.10 17.36
CA GLU A 130 10.52 -5.19 17.06
C GLU A 130 11.82 -4.66 16.45
N ILE A 131 12.94 -5.30 16.78
CA ILE A 131 14.27 -5.00 16.24
C ILE A 131 14.66 -6.12 15.26
N TYR A 132 15.43 -5.80 14.22
CA TYR A 132 16.08 -6.82 13.39
C TYR A 132 17.15 -7.54 14.22
N GLU A 133 17.00 -8.86 14.34
CA GLU A 133 17.98 -9.73 14.98
C GLU A 133 19.28 -9.80 14.14
N GLU A 134 20.40 -10.05 14.82
CA GLU A 134 21.73 -10.26 14.21
C GLU A 134 21.85 -11.64 13.54
#